data_AF-A0A9E1MWZ0-F1
#
_entry.id   AF-A0A9E1MWZ0-F1
#
_cell.length_a   1.000
_cell.length_b   1.000
_cell.length_c   1.000
_cell.angle_alpha   90.00
_cell.angle_beta   90.00
_cell.angle_gamma   90.00
#
_symmetry.space_group_name_H-M   'P 1'
#
loop_
_entity.id
_entity.type
_entity.pdbx_description
1 polymer ?
#
loop_
_entity_poly.entity_id
_entity_poly.type
_entity_poly.pdbx_seq_one_letter_code
_entity_poly.pdbx_strand_id
1 'polypeptide(L)'
;MTETLYDQVPYPGSAYPQAHPDRLATIATLFGMSPPDVGTCRVLELGCGTGEHLVPMAAGLPKAQFLGIDLSPRQIEAATLASQRLGLTNLDLQVADIRSLGNHIGIFDYIIAYGVYSWVDQEVQEKLLQIMSNHLQPHGVGLVAYNTRPGWHMFEMVRDMMIFDTRDVQDPLAKVTRARQYLDYISRSSQVADDVYAAWLMEVEYYLSTAPDAYVLHDLLEEINEPLFFFQFMERAQKHKLQFLGEANYASMVVDNFPDHVLKVLRQEEDDRLHIEQCMDFLRNKKFRSTLLCHQQRTLTIPPKKALIRSFSFSCSFDPGEKEGEFRSRDGHIIIVRDAEQRELMEWLFETKPQWYTFDELAQKLNQEDLLELLQLCLNTSSLYFHLRQPTWHPAVSELPRATGVALLQAELGNQVTNLRHEALEISDDERTLLLKLDGNSKLAELTEELDLDVNRLVKRICHLALLEG
;
A
#
# COMPACT_ATOMS: atom_id res chain seq x y z
N MET A 1 10.50 24.63 -17.98
CA MET A 1 10.84 23.93 -16.73
C MET A 1 12.11 23.15 -16.99
N THR A 2 13.08 23.19 -16.08
CA THR A 2 14.28 22.35 -16.14
C THR A 2 13.91 20.91 -15.83
N GLU A 3 14.43 19.96 -16.61
CA GLU A 3 14.21 18.52 -16.42
C GLU A 3 14.74 18.09 -15.05
N THR A 4 13.90 17.44 -14.23
CA THR A 4 14.24 17.01 -12.87
C THR A 4 14.96 15.65 -12.87
N LEU A 5 15.61 15.27 -11.77
CA LEU A 5 16.18 13.92 -11.62
C LEU A 5 15.11 12.84 -11.81
N TYR A 6 13.91 13.11 -11.30
CA TYR A 6 12.71 12.31 -11.44
C TYR A 6 12.25 12.15 -12.90
N ASP A 7 12.49 13.15 -13.76
CA ASP A 7 12.22 13.05 -15.20
C ASP A 7 13.27 12.21 -15.94
N GLN A 8 14.54 12.23 -15.50
CA GLN A 8 15.64 11.53 -16.18
C GLN A 8 15.62 10.02 -15.91
N VAL A 9 15.39 9.63 -14.65
CA VAL A 9 15.27 8.23 -14.23
C VAL A 9 13.93 8.10 -13.51
N PRO A 10 12.84 7.67 -14.17
CA PRO A 10 11.54 7.55 -13.51
C PRO A 10 11.57 6.60 -12.32
N TYR A 11 10.99 7.00 -11.19
CA TYR A 11 10.67 6.05 -10.12
C TYR A 11 9.48 5.19 -10.59
N PRO A 12 9.56 3.85 -10.52
CA PRO A 12 8.46 3.00 -10.95
C PRO A 12 7.22 3.30 -10.10
N GLY A 13 6.09 3.52 -10.76
CA GLY A 13 4.82 3.61 -10.06
C GLY A 13 4.47 2.27 -9.41
N SER A 14 3.47 2.27 -8.54
CA SER A 14 2.88 1.04 -8.06
C SER A 14 1.46 1.27 -7.54
N ALA A 15 0.70 0.19 -7.45
CA ALA A 15 -0.59 0.19 -6.77
C ALA A 15 -0.41 -0.20 -5.30
N TYR A 16 -0.90 0.64 -4.39
CA TYR A 16 -0.78 0.46 -2.94
C TYR A 16 -2.16 0.19 -2.32
N PRO A 17 -2.54 -1.08 -2.05
CA PRO A 17 -3.85 -1.42 -1.48
C PRO A 17 -4.16 -0.68 -0.18
N GLN A 18 -3.13 -0.39 0.61
CA GLN A 18 -3.23 0.35 1.86
C GLN A 18 -3.70 1.80 1.66
N ALA A 19 -3.50 2.37 0.48
CA ALA A 19 -3.90 3.74 0.14
C ALA A 19 -5.18 3.80 -0.71
N HIS A 20 -5.80 2.66 -0.98
CA HIS A 20 -7.10 2.61 -1.64
C HIS A 20 -8.20 3.23 -0.75
N PRO A 21 -9.14 4.04 -1.28
CA PRO A 21 -10.20 4.69 -0.49
C PRO A 21 -11.04 3.72 0.34
N ASP A 22 -11.24 2.48 -0.14
CA ASP A 22 -11.92 1.44 0.64
C ASP A 22 -11.16 1.04 1.92
N ARG A 23 -9.81 1.01 1.88
CA ARG A 23 -9.00 0.78 3.07
C ARG A 23 -9.16 1.93 4.06
N LEU A 24 -9.05 3.17 3.58
CA LEU A 24 -9.21 4.38 4.39
C LEU A 24 -10.58 4.40 5.07
N ALA A 25 -11.64 4.10 4.31
CA ALA A 25 -13.01 4.05 4.77
C ALA A 25 -13.23 2.92 5.80
N THR A 26 -12.66 1.74 5.58
CA THR A 26 -12.73 0.61 6.51
C THR A 26 -12.10 0.97 7.85
N ILE A 27 -10.89 1.52 7.84
CA ILE A 27 -10.22 1.93 9.08
C ILE A 27 -11.01 3.06 9.77
N ALA A 28 -11.48 4.05 9.03
CA ALA A 28 -12.32 5.12 9.59
C ALA A 28 -13.58 4.57 10.28
N THR A 29 -14.24 3.59 9.64
CA THR A 29 -15.42 2.92 10.19
C THR A 29 -15.09 2.18 11.47
N LEU A 30 -13.97 1.45 11.55
CA LEU A 30 -13.53 0.78 12.80
C LEU A 30 -13.41 1.76 13.99
N PHE A 31 -12.95 2.98 13.73
CA PHE A 31 -12.85 4.05 14.71
C PHE A 31 -14.15 4.88 14.87
N GLY A 32 -15.28 4.38 14.36
CA GLY A 32 -16.60 4.95 14.57
C GLY A 32 -16.95 6.15 13.69
N MET A 33 -16.18 6.42 12.64
CA MET A 33 -16.57 7.41 11.63
C MET A 33 -17.60 6.82 10.65
N SER A 34 -18.28 7.71 9.94
CA SER A 34 -19.14 7.38 8.78
C SER A 34 -18.52 8.02 7.54
N PRO A 35 -17.52 7.39 6.92
CA PRO A 35 -16.82 7.97 5.77
C PRO A 35 -17.71 8.00 4.51
N PRO A 36 -17.41 8.86 3.52
CA PRO A 36 -18.14 8.93 2.26
C PRO A 36 -18.11 7.61 1.48
N ASP A 37 -19.18 7.30 0.72
CA ASP A 37 -19.25 6.06 -0.06
C ASP A 37 -18.16 6.01 -1.14
N VAL A 38 -17.29 5.00 -1.02
CA VAL A 38 -16.15 4.76 -1.90
C VAL A 38 -16.55 4.67 -3.38
N GLY A 39 -17.72 4.13 -3.72
CA GLY A 39 -18.12 4.00 -5.13
C GLY A 39 -18.59 5.28 -5.78
N THR A 40 -18.80 6.36 -5.03
CA THR A 40 -19.21 7.67 -5.56
C THR A 40 -18.34 8.81 -5.04
N CYS A 41 -17.21 8.46 -4.41
CA CYS A 41 -16.33 9.42 -3.76
C CYS A 41 -15.53 10.27 -4.74
N ARG A 42 -14.97 11.37 -4.24
CA ARG A 42 -13.95 12.19 -4.89
C ARG A 42 -12.61 11.96 -4.22
N VAL A 43 -11.61 11.55 -4.99
CA VAL A 43 -10.25 11.28 -4.50
C VAL A 43 -9.28 12.28 -5.12
N LEU A 44 -8.39 12.84 -4.29
CA LEU A 44 -7.23 13.61 -4.72
C LEU A 44 -5.97 12.82 -4.40
N GLU A 45 -5.07 12.66 -5.37
CA GLU A 45 -3.70 12.22 -5.12
C GLU A 45 -2.71 13.36 -5.41
N LEU A 46 -1.87 13.66 -4.42
CA LEU A 46 -0.77 14.60 -4.52
C LEU A 46 0.52 13.82 -4.80
N GLY A 47 1.19 14.13 -5.92
CA GLY A 47 2.31 13.38 -6.48
C GLY A 47 1.87 12.06 -7.10
N CYS A 48 0.96 12.12 -8.07
CA CYS A 48 0.38 10.90 -8.67
C CYS A 48 1.30 10.18 -9.66
N GLY A 49 2.45 10.76 -10.04
CA GLY A 49 3.41 10.15 -10.97
C GLY A 49 2.76 9.69 -12.28
N THR A 50 3.11 8.48 -12.73
CA THR A 50 2.52 7.81 -13.91
C THR A 50 1.05 7.42 -13.74
N GLY A 51 0.41 7.73 -12.60
CA GLY A 51 -0.97 7.38 -12.33
C GLY A 51 -1.18 5.89 -12.05
N GLU A 52 -0.14 5.10 -11.81
CA GLU A 52 -0.25 3.67 -11.50
C GLU A 52 -1.11 3.37 -10.28
N HIS A 53 -1.26 4.35 -9.39
CA HIS A 53 -2.14 4.24 -8.25
C HIS A 53 -3.59 4.68 -8.58
N LEU A 54 -3.79 5.75 -9.36
CA LEU A 54 -5.13 6.27 -9.68
C LEU A 54 -5.83 5.54 -10.84
N VAL A 55 -5.10 5.14 -11.87
CA VAL A 55 -5.67 4.52 -13.08
C VAL A 55 -6.44 3.23 -12.73
N PRO A 56 -5.90 2.30 -11.93
CA PRO A 56 -6.64 1.11 -11.53
C PRO A 56 -7.85 1.44 -10.63
N MET A 57 -7.75 2.44 -9.74
CA MET A 57 -8.90 2.88 -8.93
C MET A 57 -10.02 3.44 -9.80
N ALA A 58 -9.69 4.31 -10.75
CA ALA A 58 -10.65 4.93 -11.65
C ALA A 58 -11.37 3.89 -12.52
N ALA A 59 -10.64 2.87 -13.00
CA ALA A 59 -11.21 1.73 -13.71
C ALA A 59 -12.14 0.89 -12.81
N GLY A 60 -11.74 0.60 -11.57
CA GLY A 60 -12.51 -0.19 -10.61
C GLY A 60 -13.71 0.53 -9.98
N LEU A 61 -13.71 1.87 -9.98
CA LEU A 61 -14.74 2.72 -9.35
C LEU A 61 -15.30 3.72 -10.38
N PRO A 62 -16.06 3.28 -11.39
CA PRO A 62 -16.46 4.12 -12.52
C PRO A 62 -17.41 5.28 -12.17
N LYS A 63 -17.99 5.26 -10.97
CA LYS A 63 -18.87 6.33 -10.45
C LYS A 63 -18.16 7.29 -9.47
N ALA A 64 -16.95 6.96 -9.01
CA ALA A 64 -16.10 7.87 -8.26
C ALA A 64 -15.43 8.87 -9.22
N GLN A 65 -14.80 9.91 -8.70
CA GLN A 65 -14.06 10.92 -9.45
C GLN A 65 -12.66 11.08 -8.87
N PHE A 66 -11.66 11.19 -9.72
CA PHE A 66 -10.26 11.22 -9.33
C PHE A 66 -9.57 12.46 -9.90
N LEU A 67 -8.78 13.13 -9.07
CA LEU A 67 -7.84 14.18 -9.49
C LEU A 67 -6.43 13.75 -9.08
N GLY A 68 -5.53 13.60 -10.05
CA GLY A 68 -4.11 13.41 -9.83
C GLY A 68 -3.34 14.69 -10.12
N ILE A 69 -2.50 15.12 -9.17
CA ILE A 69 -1.59 16.25 -9.34
C ILE A 69 -0.15 15.74 -9.30
N ASP A 70 0.66 16.11 -10.28
CA ASP A 70 2.11 15.89 -10.25
C ASP A 70 2.87 17.09 -10.81
N LEU A 71 4.12 17.28 -10.37
CA LEU A 71 4.96 18.36 -10.87
C LEU A 71 5.51 18.04 -12.27
N SER A 72 5.69 16.76 -12.61
CA SER A 72 6.30 16.31 -13.86
C SER A 72 5.27 16.24 -15.02
N PRO A 73 5.48 17.01 -16.10
CA PRO A 73 4.67 16.87 -17.31
C PRO A 73 4.78 15.49 -17.96
N ARG A 74 5.97 14.87 -17.91
CA ARG A 74 6.24 13.56 -18.52
C ARG A 74 5.40 12.46 -17.86
N GLN A 75 5.31 12.52 -16.53
CA GLN A 75 4.56 11.55 -15.73
C GLN A 75 3.05 11.68 -15.97
N ILE A 76 2.55 12.93 -15.97
CA ILE A 76 1.16 13.22 -16.32
C ILE A 76 0.82 12.81 -17.75
N GLU A 77 1.72 12.97 -18.72
CA GLU A 77 1.52 12.50 -20.10
C GLU A 77 1.36 10.97 -20.16
N ALA A 78 2.22 10.22 -19.46
CA ALA A 78 2.13 8.76 -19.37
C ALA A 78 0.80 8.31 -18.72
N ALA A 79 0.42 8.93 -17.60
CA ALA A 79 -0.85 8.68 -16.92
C ALA A 79 -2.06 8.98 -17.82
N THR A 80 -1.98 10.08 -18.57
CA THR A 80 -3.04 10.51 -19.50
C THR A 80 -3.19 9.51 -20.65
N LEU A 81 -2.08 9.01 -21.21
CA LEU A 81 -2.12 7.98 -22.24
C LEU A 81 -2.77 6.69 -21.74
N ALA A 82 -2.42 6.23 -20.53
CA ALA A 82 -3.04 5.05 -19.91
C ALA A 82 -4.56 5.25 -19.72
N SER A 83 -4.96 6.42 -19.19
CA SER A 83 -6.36 6.82 -19.01
C SER A 83 -7.15 6.79 -20.33
N GLN A 84 -6.57 7.36 -21.40
CA GLN A 84 -7.17 7.37 -22.74
C GLN A 84 -7.33 5.96 -23.33
N ARG A 85 -6.30 5.11 -23.21
CA ARG A 85 -6.32 3.73 -23.71
C ARG A 85 -7.41 2.88 -23.03
N LEU A 86 -7.68 3.15 -21.76
CA LEU A 86 -8.74 2.49 -20.98
C LEU A 86 -10.11 3.17 -21.13
N GLY A 87 -10.18 4.31 -21.82
CA GLY A 87 -11.42 5.07 -21.99
C GLY A 87 -11.99 5.64 -20.69
N LEU A 88 -11.13 5.95 -19.71
CA LEU A 88 -11.57 6.47 -18.42
C LEU A 88 -12.09 7.90 -18.57
N THR A 89 -13.23 8.19 -17.97
CA THR A 89 -13.90 9.51 -18.02
C THR A 89 -14.00 10.18 -16.66
N ASN A 90 -13.56 9.50 -15.62
CA ASN A 90 -13.65 9.88 -14.22
C ASN A 90 -12.28 10.20 -13.59
N LEU A 91 -11.23 10.35 -14.39
CA LEU A 91 -9.87 10.64 -13.96
C LEU A 91 -9.36 11.91 -14.65
N ASP A 92 -9.13 12.95 -13.85
CA ASP A 92 -8.49 14.20 -14.25
C ASP A 92 -7.03 14.21 -13.76
N LEU A 93 -6.10 14.61 -14.62
CA LEU A 93 -4.66 14.56 -14.38
C LEU A 93 -4.06 15.92 -14.75
N GLN A 94 -3.39 16.56 -13.79
CA GLN A 94 -2.90 17.93 -13.98
C GLN A 94 -1.43 18.07 -13.57
N VAL A 95 -0.70 18.79 -14.41
CA VAL A 95 0.65 19.26 -14.09
C VAL A 95 0.52 20.49 -13.20
N ALA A 96 0.89 20.38 -11.92
CA ALA A 96 0.88 21.52 -11.01
C ALA A 96 1.85 21.33 -9.84
N ASP A 97 2.39 22.44 -9.33
CA ASP A 97 3.12 22.46 -8.06
C ASP A 97 2.11 22.50 -6.89
N ILE A 98 2.27 21.61 -5.91
CA ILE A 98 1.49 21.56 -4.67
C ILE A 98 1.41 22.94 -4.00
N ARG A 99 2.50 23.73 -4.04
CA ARG A 99 2.56 25.11 -3.51
C ARG A 99 1.49 26.02 -4.11
N SER A 100 1.15 25.81 -5.38
CA SER A 100 0.21 26.65 -6.15
C SER A 100 -1.26 26.25 -5.99
N LEU A 101 -1.54 25.09 -5.39
CA LEU A 101 -2.91 24.60 -5.24
C LEU A 101 -3.72 25.46 -4.27
N GLY A 102 -5.00 25.64 -4.57
CA GLY A 102 -5.94 26.42 -3.76
C GLY A 102 -7.38 26.05 -4.08
N ASN A 103 -8.34 26.92 -3.72
CA ASN A 103 -9.78 26.60 -3.73
C ASN A 103 -10.35 26.02 -5.04
N HIS A 104 -9.71 26.25 -6.18
CA HIS A 104 -10.17 25.79 -7.49
C HIS A 104 -10.23 24.26 -7.65
N ILE A 105 -9.44 23.49 -6.89
CA ILE A 105 -9.46 22.02 -6.96
C ILE A 105 -10.71 21.40 -6.31
N GLY A 106 -11.46 22.17 -5.52
CA GLY A 106 -12.69 21.72 -4.85
C GLY A 106 -12.42 20.84 -3.62
N ILE A 107 -13.46 20.14 -3.13
CA ILE A 107 -13.40 19.33 -1.90
C ILE A 107 -13.45 17.83 -2.22
N PHE A 108 -12.69 17.03 -1.48
CA PHE A 108 -12.47 15.60 -1.69
C PHE A 108 -12.87 14.78 -0.46
N ASP A 109 -13.34 13.57 -0.70
CA ASP A 109 -13.69 12.59 0.33
C ASP A 109 -12.43 11.89 0.86
N TYR A 110 -11.47 11.65 -0.02
CA TYR A 110 -10.19 11.03 0.31
C TYR A 110 -9.05 11.85 -0.32
N ILE A 111 -8.01 12.14 0.46
CA ILE A 111 -6.80 12.83 -0.04
C ILE A 111 -5.61 11.94 0.27
N ILE A 112 -4.85 11.59 -0.76
CA ILE A 112 -3.72 10.67 -0.69
C ILE A 112 -2.45 11.44 -1.03
N ALA A 113 -1.43 11.27 -0.19
CA ALA A 113 -0.06 11.65 -0.50
C ALA A 113 0.84 10.45 -0.18
N TYR A 114 1.10 9.63 -1.19
CA TYR A 114 1.87 8.41 -1.05
C TYR A 114 3.23 8.59 -1.71
N GLY A 115 4.32 8.57 -0.93
CA GLY A 115 5.67 8.71 -1.49
C GLY A 115 6.06 10.14 -1.88
N VAL A 116 5.50 11.16 -1.23
CA VAL A 116 5.85 12.58 -1.47
C VAL A 116 6.44 13.24 -0.24
N TYR A 117 5.82 13.06 0.92
CA TYR A 117 6.03 13.93 2.08
C TYR A 117 7.48 13.99 2.59
N SER A 118 8.21 12.86 2.58
CA SER A 118 9.62 12.84 2.98
C SER A 118 10.57 13.41 1.92
N TRP A 119 10.18 13.47 0.65
CA TRP A 119 11.05 13.82 -0.49
C TRP A 119 10.94 15.28 -0.92
N VAL A 120 10.17 16.07 -0.19
CA VAL A 120 9.91 17.47 -0.50
C VAL A 120 10.31 18.35 0.66
N ASP A 121 10.63 19.60 0.36
CA ASP A 121 10.99 20.57 1.39
C ASP A 121 9.83 20.87 2.36
N GLN A 122 10.18 21.51 3.47
CA GLN A 122 9.23 21.81 4.53
C GLN A 122 8.07 22.70 4.04
N GLU A 123 8.26 23.57 3.05
CA GLU A 123 7.19 24.41 2.52
C GLU A 123 6.10 23.56 1.84
N VAL A 124 6.50 22.58 1.03
CA VAL A 124 5.56 21.63 0.41
C VAL A 124 4.89 20.76 1.45
N GLN A 125 5.62 20.27 2.46
CA GLN A 125 5.04 19.47 3.54
C GLN A 125 3.94 20.22 4.30
N GLU A 126 4.20 21.47 4.69
CA GLU A 126 3.22 22.33 5.35
C GLU A 126 2.03 22.62 4.43
N LYS A 127 2.29 22.87 3.14
CA LYS A 127 1.24 23.09 2.14
C LYS A 127 0.36 21.85 1.94
N LEU A 128 0.93 20.66 1.92
CA LEU A 128 0.23 19.39 1.76
C LEU A 128 -0.75 19.17 2.92
N LEU A 129 -0.30 19.38 4.17
CA LEU A 129 -1.18 19.31 5.35
C LEU A 129 -2.25 20.41 5.33
N GLN A 130 -1.91 21.61 4.87
CA GLN A 130 -2.88 22.68 4.67
C GLN A 130 -3.94 22.31 3.62
N ILE A 131 -3.55 21.67 2.51
CA ILE A 131 -4.49 21.19 1.48
C ILE A 131 -5.43 20.16 2.09
N MET A 132 -4.89 19.17 2.84
CA MET A 132 -5.72 18.19 3.54
C MET A 132 -6.71 18.87 4.49
N SER A 133 -6.30 19.88 5.25
CA SER A 133 -7.19 20.64 6.13
C SER A 133 -8.29 21.39 5.37
N ASN A 134 -7.96 22.05 4.26
CA ASN A 134 -8.89 22.94 3.56
C ASN A 134 -9.81 22.20 2.56
N HIS A 135 -9.35 21.07 2.02
CA HIS A 135 -9.99 20.40 0.90
C HIS A 135 -10.56 19.02 1.25
N LEU A 136 -10.38 18.53 2.49
CA LEU A 136 -10.99 17.28 2.92
C LEU A 136 -12.42 17.52 3.42
N GLN A 137 -13.38 16.70 2.98
CA GLN A 137 -14.74 16.69 3.52
C GLN A 137 -14.73 16.47 5.04
N PRO A 138 -15.75 16.92 5.79
CA PRO A 138 -15.81 16.76 7.25
C PRO A 138 -15.69 15.31 7.73
N HIS A 139 -16.17 14.34 6.93
CA HIS A 139 -16.08 12.90 7.20
C HIS A 139 -15.02 12.19 6.35
N GLY A 140 -14.25 12.95 5.57
CA GLY A 140 -13.20 12.42 4.72
C GLY A 140 -11.98 11.94 5.50
N VAL A 141 -11.11 11.21 4.81
CA VAL A 141 -9.87 10.64 5.36
C VAL A 141 -8.69 11.05 4.48
N GLY A 142 -7.68 11.66 5.10
CA GLY A 142 -6.39 11.89 4.47
C GLY A 142 -5.43 10.73 4.74
N LEU A 143 -4.54 10.40 3.81
CA LEU A 143 -3.41 9.50 4.02
C LEU A 143 -2.11 10.21 3.65
N VAL A 144 -1.14 10.19 4.56
CA VAL A 144 0.24 10.60 4.29
C VAL A 144 1.17 9.42 4.54
N ALA A 145 1.95 9.04 3.54
CA ALA A 145 2.99 8.03 3.67
C ALA A 145 4.38 8.66 3.68
N TYR A 146 5.21 8.29 4.66
CA TYR A 146 6.49 8.96 4.92
C TYR A 146 7.48 8.07 5.68
N ASN A 147 8.77 8.35 5.50
CA ASN A 147 9.87 7.70 6.20
C ASN A 147 9.88 8.11 7.68
N THR A 148 10.22 7.17 8.57
CA THR A 148 10.19 7.41 10.02
C THR A 148 11.47 7.06 10.74
N ARG A 149 11.75 7.81 11.81
CA ARG A 149 12.77 7.48 12.81
C ARG A 149 12.15 6.66 13.95
N PRO A 150 12.94 5.76 14.61
CA PRO A 150 14.38 5.58 14.47
C PRO A 150 14.82 4.71 13.28
N GLY A 151 13.90 3.97 12.64
CA GLY A 151 14.24 2.97 11.63
C GLY A 151 15.08 3.49 10.47
N TRP A 152 14.82 4.72 10.03
CA TRP A 152 15.55 5.33 8.93
C TRP A 152 16.97 5.80 9.27
N HIS A 153 17.35 5.93 10.56
CA HIS A 153 18.72 6.33 10.94
C HIS A 153 19.79 5.40 10.35
N MET A 154 19.47 4.11 10.22
CA MET A 154 20.36 3.14 9.57
C MET A 154 20.60 3.51 8.09
N PHE A 155 19.54 3.90 7.37
CA PHE A 155 19.68 4.31 5.97
C PHE A 155 20.34 5.68 5.85
N GLU A 156 20.11 6.62 6.77
CA GLU A 156 20.82 7.91 6.81
C GLU A 156 22.34 7.73 6.85
N MET A 157 22.84 6.82 7.69
CA MET A 157 24.28 6.51 7.76
C MET A 157 24.85 6.05 6.41
N VAL A 158 24.15 5.15 5.72
CA VAL A 158 24.59 4.63 4.42
C VAL A 158 24.45 5.70 3.32
N ARG A 159 23.38 6.51 3.37
CA ARG A 159 23.19 7.66 2.48
C ARG A 159 24.36 8.63 2.57
N ASP A 160 24.79 9.00 3.78
CA ASP A 160 25.93 9.91 3.99
C ASP A 160 27.22 9.37 3.34
N MET A 161 27.48 8.07 3.48
CA MET A 161 28.64 7.41 2.86
C MET A 161 28.56 7.46 1.32
N MET A 162 27.40 7.13 0.75
CA MET A 162 27.23 7.10 -0.70
C MET A 162 27.25 8.50 -1.30
N ILE A 163 26.61 9.49 -0.67
CA ILE A 163 26.63 10.90 -1.11
C ILE A 163 28.06 11.44 -1.06
N PHE A 164 28.81 11.15 0.01
CA PHE A 164 30.21 11.58 0.13
C PHE A 164 31.05 11.10 -1.06
N ASP A 165 30.97 9.83 -1.42
CA ASP A 165 31.80 9.26 -2.49
C ASP A 165 31.30 9.63 -3.90
N THR A 166 30.02 9.96 -4.04
CA THR A 166 29.41 10.30 -5.34
C THR A 166 29.26 11.81 -5.60
N ARG A 167 29.72 12.68 -4.71
CA ARG A 167 29.55 14.15 -4.77
C ARG A 167 30.00 14.80 -6.09
N ASP A 168 30.99 14.22 -6.76
CA ASP A 168 31.58 14.75 -7.99
C ASP A 168 31.01 14.05 -9.25
N VAL A 169 30.08 13.09 -9.10
CA VAL A 169 29.47 12.33 -10.19
C VAL A 169 28.15 12.99 -10.61
N GLN A 170 28.08 13.43 -11.86
CA GLN A 170 26.92 14.15 -12.40
C GLN A 170 25.89 13.23 -13.06
N ASP A 171 26.35 12.18 -13.76
CA ASP A 171 25.45 11.25 -14.44
C ASP A 171 24.70 10.37 -13.41
N PRO A 172 23.35 10.34 -13.39
CA PRO A 172 22.58 9.65 -12.37
C PRO A 172 22.86 8.14 -12.27
N LEU A 173 22.99 7.44 -13.40
CA LEU A 173 23.20 5.98 -13.40
C LEU A 173 24.65 5.64 -13.03
N ALA A 174 25.62 6.44 -13.47
CA ALA A 174 26.99 6.35 -12.99
C ALA A 174 27.07 6.63 -11.48
N LYS A 175 26.25 7.54 -10.96
CA LYS A 175 26.14 7.84 -9.52
C LYS A 175 25.67 6.61 -8.74
N VAL A 176 24.61 5.94 -9.18
CA VAL A 176 24.13 4.68 -8.57
C VAL A 176 25.19 3.59 -8.63
N THR A 177 25.81 3.39 -9.80
CA THR A 177 26.87 2.39 -9.99
C THR A 177 28.03 2.64 -9.02
N ARG A 178 28.49 3.89 -8.90
CA ARG A 178 29.57 4.30 -8.00
C ARG A 178 29.18 4.11 -6.53
N ALA A 179 27.96 4.50 -6.15
CA ALA A 179 27.44 4.32 -4.80
C ALA A 179 27.46 2.85 -4.36
N ARG A 180 27.00 1.93 -5.22
CA ARG A 180 27.02 0.49 -4.94
C ARG A 180 28.44 -0.06 -4.81
N GLN A 181 29.34 0.34 -5.71
CA GLN A 181 30.75 -0.05 -5.64
C GLN A 181 31.41 0.41 -4.34
N TYR A 182 31.09 1.62 -3.89
CA TYR A 182 31.62 2.16 -2.65
C TYR A 182 31.07 1.45 -1.42
N LEU A 183 29.77 1.13 -1.42
CA LEU A 183 29.13 0.38 -0.34
C LEU A 183 29.69 -1.06 -0.24
N ASP A 184 29.87 -1.75 -1.37
CA ASP A 184 30.55 -3.06 -1.43
C ASP A 184 31.98 -2.98 -0.87
N TYR A 185 32.74 -1.95 -1.27
CA TYR A 185 34.08 -1.71 -0.75
C TYR A 185 34.12 -1.52 0.77
N ILE A 186 33.23 -0.67 1.33
CA ILE A 186 33.13 -0.43 2.77
C ILE A 186 32.72 -1.72 3.49
N SER A 187 31.68 -2.39 3.00
CA SER A 187 31.16 -3.64 3.56
C SER A 187 32.28 -4.68 3.67
N ARG A 188 32.98 -4.99 2.57
CA ARG A 188 34.12 -5.94 2.58
C ARG A 188 35.28 -5.50 3.47
N SER A 189 35.58 -4.21 3.53
CA SER A 189 36.67 -3.69 4.37
C SER A 189 36.34 -3.78 5.87
N SER A 190 35.06 -3.69 6.22
CA SER A 190 34.59 -3.78 7.61
C SER A 190 34.63 -5.19 8.18
N GLN A 191 34.55 -6.23 7.34
CA GLN A 191 34.53 -7.66 7.74
C GLN A 191 35.81 -8.14 8.44
N VAL A 192 36.87 -7.33 8.49
CA VAL A 192 38.05 -7.61 9.31
C VAL A 192 37.70 -7.54 10.80
N ALA A 193 36.68 -6.77 11.17
CA ALA A 193 36.11 -6.75 12.51
C ALA A 193 34.86 -7.67 12.54
N ASP A 194 34.89 -8.69 13.40
CA ASP A 194 33.73 -9.53 13.70
C ASP A 194 32.83 -8.79 14.72
N ASP A 195 32.24 -7.67 14.28
CA ASP A 195 31.41 -6.81 15.12
C ASP A 195 30.01 -6.54 14.51
N VAL A 196 29.14 -5.95 15.34
CA VAL A 196 27.74 -5.68 14.99
C VAL A 196 27.63 -4.71 13.80
N TYR A 197 28.58 -3.79 13.66
CA TYR A 197 28.57 -2.81 12.57
C TYR A 197 28.89 -3.48 11.23
N ALA A 198 29.89 -4.36 11.19
CA ALA A 198 30.21 -5.14 9.99
C ALA A 198 29.05 -6.06 9.58
N ALA A 199 28.41 -6.75 10.54
CA ALA A 199 27.24 -7.59 10.26
C ALA A 199 26.07 -6.79 9.66
N TRP A 200 25.77 -5.63 10.25
CA TRP A 200 24.72 -4.73 9.76
C TRP A 200 25.04 -4.17 8.36
N LEU A 201 26.29 -3.73 8.11
CA LEU A 201 26.69 -3.23 6.80
C LEU A 201 26.53 -4.27 5.70
N MET A 202 26.85 -5.54 5.99
CA MET A 202 26.63 -6.63 5.04
C MET A 202 25.15 -6.80 4.69
N GLU A 203 24.25 -6.72 5.67
CA GLU A 203 22.82 -6.82 5.43
C GLU A 203 22.31 -5.66 4.56
N VAL A 204 22.75 -4.43 4.84
CA VAL A 204 22.35 -3.26 4.06
C VAL A 204 22.95 -3.29 2.65
N GLU A 205 24.21 -3.68 2.49
CA GLU A 205 24.85 -3.83 1.17
C GLU A 205 24.14 -4.88 0.33
N TYR A 206 23.80 -6.04 0.91
CA TYR A 206 23.06 -7.08 0.22
C TYR A 206 21.67 -6.59 -0.25
N TYR A 207 20.97 -5.85 0.62
CA TYR A 207 19.68 -5.25 0.28
C TYR A 207 19.81 -4.24 -0.88
N LEU A 208 20.78 -3.33 -0.81
CA LEU A 208 20.93 -2.25 -1.80
C LEU A 208 21.57 -2.69 -3.12
N SER A 209 22.37 -3.76 -3.11
CA SER A 209 22.96 -4.32 -4.33
C SER A 209 21.92 -4.96 -5.25
N THR A 210 20.78 -5.40 -4.69
CA THR A 210 19.67 -6.02 -5.42
C THR A 210 18.48 -5.09 -5.66
N ALA A 211 18.44 -3.93 -5.01
CA ALA A 211 17.40 -2.92 -5.22
C ALA A 211 17.42 -2.38 -6.68
N PRO A 212 16.29 -1.86 -7.20
CA PRO A 212 16.28 -1.14 -8.48
C PRO A 212 17.14 0.14 -8.44
N ASP A 213 17.71 0.53 -9.59
CA ASP A 213 18.52 1.76 -9.68
C ASP A 213 17.73 3.01 -9.28
N ALA A 214 16.46 3.08 -9.70
CA ALA A 214 15.56 4.17 -9.34
C ALA A 214 15.36 4.26 -7.81
N TYR A 215 15.26 3.13 -7.11
CA TYR A 215 15.17 3.12 -5.65
C TYR A 215 16.45 3.70 -5.04
N VAL A 216 17.64 3.25 -5.43
CA VAL A 216 18.88 3.78 -4.87
C VAL A 216 19.03 5.28 -5.17
N LEU A 217 18.64 5.71 -6.37
CA LEU A 217 18.75 7.09 -6.79
C LEU A 217 17.83 8.02 -6.00
N HIS A 218 16.53 7.76 -6.02
CA HIS A 218 15.53 8.60 -5.37
C HIS A 218 15.52 8.37 -3.86
N ASP A 219 15.59 7.12 -3.40
CA ASP A 219 15.45 6.86 -1.98
C ASP A 219 16.72 7.11 -1.14
N LEU A 220 17.90 7.15 -1.76
CA LEU A 220 19.18 7.26 -1.04
C LEU A 220 20.07 8.40 -1.51
N LEU A 221 20.08 8.69 -2.81
CA LEU A 221 20.97 9.70 -3.40
C LEU A 221 20.28 11.04 -3.69
N GLU A 222 18.97 11.13 -3.48
CA GLU A 222 18.20 12.36 -3.61
C GLU A 222 18.58 13.35 -2.51
N GLU A 223 18.60 14.63 -2.88
CA GLU A 223 19.05 15.73 -2.03
C GLU A 223 18.15 15.89 -0.79
N ILE A 224 16.83 15.69 -0.97
CA ILE A 224 15.85 15.86 0.09
C ILE A 224 15.25 14.49 0.43
N ASN A 225 15.52 14.04 1.65
CA ASN A 225 14.77 13.00 2.34
C ASN A 225 14.73 13.39 3.82
N GLU A 226 13.58 13.80 4.33
CA GLU A 226 13.36 14.14 5.73
C GLU A 226 12.47 13.08 6.40
N PRO A 227 13.07 12.06 7.05
CA PRO A 227 12.35 11.17 7.93
C PRO A 227 12.02 11.88 9.24
N LEU A 228 10.80 11.66 9.74
CA LEU A 228 10.33 12.25 10.99
C LEU A 228 10.12 11.19 12.06
N PHE A 229 10.24 11.57 13.32
CA PHE A 229 9.54 10.82 14.37
C PHE A 229 8.04 11.01 14.20
N PHE A 230 7.23 9.99 14.54
CA PHE A 230 5.77 10.08 14.46
C PHE A 230 5.20 11.27 15.24
N PHE A 231 5.71 11.56 16.45
CA PHE A 231 5.24 12.71 17.21
C PHE A 231 5.50 14.05 16.49
N GLN A 232 6.62 14.19 15.77
CA GLN A 232 6.94 15.40 15.01
C GLN A 232 6.01 15.58 13.81
N PHE A 233 5.68 14.48 13.12
CA PHE A 233 4.67 14.49 12.07
C PHE A 233 3.31 14.93 12.62
N MET A 234 2.91 14.36 13.76
CA MET A 234 1.63 14.70 14.39
C MET A 234 1.57 16.14 14.88
N GLU A 235 2.66 16.70 15.41
CA GLU A 235 2.77 18.12 15.75
C GLU A 235 2.55 19.02 14.52
N ARG A 236 3.09 18.65 13.35
CA ARG A 236 2.85 19.37 12.09
C ARG A 236 1.40 19.24 11.66
N ALA A 237 0.82 18.03 11.66
CA ALA A 237 -0.57 17.79 11.29
C ALA A 237 -1.58 18.56 12.19
N GLN A 238 -1.34 18.59 13.50
CA GLN A 238 -2.20 19.28 14.47
C GLN A 238 -2.24 20.80 14.28
N LYS A 239 -1.15 21.43 13.82
CA LYS A 239 -1.15 22.87 13.45
C LYS A 239 -2.16 23.17 12.35
N HIS A 240 -2.46 22.19 11.50
CA HIS A 240 -3.47 22.26 10.43
C HIS A 240 -4.82 21.66 10.85
N LYS A 241 -5.09 21.53 12.16
CA LYS A 241 -6.37 21.00 12.70
C LYS A 241 -6.71 19.59 12.21
N LEU A 242 -5.69 18.79 11.93
CA LEU A 242 -5.81 17.37 11.63
C LEU A 242 -5.45 16.56 12.89
N GLN A 243 -6.10 15.41 13.06
CA GLN A 243 -5.80 14.46 14.14
C GLN A 243 -5.48 13.07 13.58
N PHE A 244 -4.82 12.26 14.40
CA PHE A 244 -4.50 10.87 14.07
C PHE A 244 -5.76 10.02 14.08
N LEU A 245 -6.11 9.44 12.92
CA LEU A 245 -7.16 8.44 12.82
C LEU A 245 -6.61 7.04 13.13
N GLY A 246 -5.48 6.69 12.51
CA GLY A 246 -4.82 5.39 12.65
C GLY A 246 -3.78 5.16 11.55
N GLU A 247 -3.22 3.96 11.49
CA GLU A 247 -2.41 3.52 10.36
C GLU A 247 -3.27 2.75 9.35
N ALA A 248 -2.92 2.85 8.06
CA ALA A 248 -3.59 2.10 7.01
C ALA A 248 -3.47 0.58 7.19
N ASN A 249 -2.35 0.11 7.78
CA ASN A 249 -2.21 -1.26 8.27
C ASN A 249 -2.64 -1.33 9.75
N TYR A 250 -3.83 -1.87 10.02
CA TYR A 250 -4.38 -2.01 11.37
C TYR A 250 -3.49 -2.82 12.31
N ALA A 251 -2.92 -3.94 11.83
CA ALA A 251 -2.07 -4.82 12.64
C ALA A 251 -0.85 -4.08 13.21
N SER A 252 -0.40 -3.02 12.52
CA SER A 252 0.71 -2.19 12.99
C SER A 252 0.40 -1.37 14.24
N MET A 253 -0.88 -1.14 14.56
CA MET A 253 -1.31 -0.45 15.79
C MET A 253 -1.57 -1.43 16.95
N VAL A 254 -1.61 -2.74 16.67
CA VAL A 254 -1.92 -3.75 17.71
C VAL A 254 -0.72 -3.96 18.61
N VAL A 255 -0.94 -3.83 19.92
CA VAL A 255 0.07 -4.00 20.97
C VAL A 255 0.15 -5.42 21.51
N ASP A 256 -0.92 -6.22 21.39
CA ASP A 256 -1.10 -7.51 22.07
C ASP A 256 -0.03 -8.58 21.73
N ASN A 257 0.74 -8.37 20.66
CA ASN A 257 1.85 -9.25 20.28
C ASN A 257 3.11 -9.04 21.14
N PHE A 258 3.13 -8.05 22.04
CA PHE A 258 4.24 -7.84 22.97
C PHE A 258 4.14 -8.71 24.22
N PRO A 259 5.28 -9.10 24.83
CA PRO A 259 5.27 -9.80 26.12
C PRO A 259 4.55 -9.00 27.22
N ASP A 260 3.94 -9.70 28.20
CA ASP A 260 3.13 -9.09 29.27
C ASP A 260 3.80 -7.93 30.01
N HIS A 261 5.13 -7.99 30.20
CA HIS A 261 5.86 -6.92 30.88
C HIS A 261 5.90 -5.62 30.08
N VAL A 262 5.93 -5.69 28.74
CA VAL A 262 5.84 -4.52 27.85
C VAL A 262 4.41 -4.00 27.82
N LEU A 263 3.43 -4.90 27.70
CA LEU A 263 2.00 -4.54 27.72
C LEU A 263 1.61 -3.79 29.00
N LYS A 264 2.15 -4.19 30.16
CA LYS A 264 1.92 -3.48 31.43
C LYS A 264 2.36 -2.03 31.37
N VAL A 265 3.47 -1.73 30.71
CA VAL A 265 3.96 -0.35 30.54
C VAL A 265 3.10 0.40 29.55
N LEU A 266 2.81 -0.18 28.38
CA LEU A 266 1.96 0.48 27.37
C LEU A 266 0.55 0.77 27.89
N ARG A 267 -0.02 -0.10 28.73
CA ARG A 267 -1.32 0.10 29.37
C ARG A 267 -1.33 1.21 30.43
N GLN A 268 -0.18 1.59 30.98
CA GLN A 268 -0.12 2.74 31.91
C GLN A 268 -0.31 4.07 31.20
N GLU A 269 -0.04 4.11 29.89
CA GLU A 269 -0.13 5.29 29.04
C GLU A 269 -1.34 5.22 28.08
N GLU A 270 -2.36 4.42 28.41
CA GLU A 270 -3.51 4.14 27.51
C GLU A 270 -4.31 5.37 27.10
N ASP A 271 -4.24 6.45 27.89
CA ASP A 271 -4.89 7.72 27.62
C ASP A 271 -4.15 8.57 26.55
N ASP A 272 -2.87 8.28 26.27
CA ASP A 272 -2.07 8.96 25.23
C ASP A 272 -1.71 8.01 24.09
N ARG A 273 -2.65 7.90 23.15
CA ARG A 273 -2.47 7.09 21.95
C ARG A 273 -1.25 7.52 21.12
N LEU A 274 -0.92 8.81 21.06
CA LEU A 274 0.23 9.26 20.27
C LEU A 274 1.55 8.83 20.89
N HIS A 275 1.62 8.86 22.22
CA HIS A 275 2.74 8.32 22.97
C HIS A 275 2.91 6.82 22.73
N ILE A 276 1.83 6.03 22.82
CA ILE A 276 1.88 4.59 22.55
C ILE A 276 2.40 4.32 21.14
N GLU A 277 1.86 4.98 20.12
CA GLU A 277 2.32 4.83 18.73
C GLU A 277 3.80 5.16 18.56
N GLN A 278 4.28 6.23 19.19
CA GLN A 278 5.70 6.59 19.14
C GLN A 278 6.58 5.55 19.87
N CYS A 279 6.13 5.03 21.00
CA CYS A 279 6.80 3.93 21.71
C CYS A 279 6.86 2.67 20.84
N MET A 280 5.79 2.37 20.11
CA MET A 280 5.74 1.26 19.17
C MET A 280 6.74 1.44 18.02
N ASP A 281 6.97 2.67 17.55
CA ASP A 281 8.01 2.96 16.57
C ASP A 281 9.42 2.65 17.09
N PHE A 282 9.70 2.99 18.35
CA PHE A 282 10.97 2.66 18.99
C PHE A 282 11.13 1.14 19.16
N LEU A 283 10.10 0.45 19.65
CA LEU A 283 10.14 -0.99 19.89
C LEU A 283 10.27 -1.82 18.60
N ARG A 284 9.69 -1.33 17.49
CA ARG A 284 9.68 -2.04 16.20
C ARG A 284 10.69 -1.50 15.20
N ASN A 285 11.51 -0.52 15.59
CA ASN A 285 12.45 0.16 14.71
C ASN A 285 11.77 0.62 13.40
N LYS A 286 10.60 1.27 13.52
CA LYS A 286 9.72 1.59 12.39
C LYS A 286 10.42 2.51 11.40
N LYS A 287 10.44 2.11 10.12
CA LYS A 287 11.12 2.81 9.01
C LYS A 287 10.17 3.66 8.15
N PHE A 288 8.89 3.33 8.14
CA PHE A 288 7.90 3.92 7.26
C PHE A 288 6.50 3.84 7.89
N ARG A 289 5.70 4.89 7.72
CA ARG A 289 4.29 4.96 8.14
C ARG A 289 3.39 5.30 6.96
N SER A 290 2.12 4.89 7.07
CA SER A 290 1.03 5.27 6.17
C SER A 290 -0.12 5.74 7.05
N THR A 291 0.04 6.96 7.55
CA THR A 291 -0.80 7.52 8.60
C THR A 291 -2.07 8.10 8.01
N LEU A 292 -3.19 7.70 8.57
CA LEU A 292 -4.51 8.24 8.28
C LEU A 292 -4.80 9.43 9.20
N LEU A 293 -5.27 10.52 8.59
CA LEU A 293 -5.65 11.76 9.24
C LEU A 293 -7.13 12.05 9.01
N CYS A 294 -7.77 12.69 9.98
CA CYS A 294 -9.10 13.28 9.81
C CYS A 294 -9.15 14.64 10.51
N HIS A 295 -10.25 15.39 10.30
CA HIS A 295 -10.47 16.66 10.98
C HIS A 295 -10.46 16.48 12.51
N GLN A 296 -9.73 17.34 13.23
CA GLN A 296 -9.59 17.29 14.70
C GLN A 296 -10.92 17.37 15.47
N GLN A 297 -11.96 17.91 14.84
CA GLN A 297 -13.30 18.02 15.43
C GLN A 297 -14.10 16.71 15.35
N ARG A 298 -13.56 15.63 14.77
CA ARG A 298 -14.21 14.32 14.73
C ARG A 298 -14.01 13.59 16.05
N THR A 299 -15.09 13.02 16.56
CA THR A 299 -15.01 12.11 17.71
C THR A 299 -14.69 10.71 17.20
N LEU A 300 -13.57 10.17 17.65
CA LEU A 300 -13.17 8.81 17.36
C LEU A 300 -13.56 7.88 18.52
N THR A 301 -13.84 6.63 18.20
CA THR A 301 -14.06 5.58 19.18
C THR A 301 -12.76 4.81 19.41
N ILE A 302 -12.20 4.93 20.61
CA ILE A 302 -10.93 4.31 21.00
C ILE A 302 -11.18 3.53 22.31
N PRO A 303 -10.90 2.20 22.37
CA PRO A 303 -10.50 1.35 21.25
C PRO A 303 -11.62 1.16 20.20
N PRO A 304 -11.28 0.69 18.98
CA PRO A 304 -12.26 0.37 17.94
C PRO A 304 -13.40 -0.52 18.43
N LYS A 305 -14.62 -0.24 17.96
CA LYS A 305 -15.79 -1.06 18.31
C LYS A 305 -15.75 -2.37 17.52
N LYS A 306 -15.48 -3.49 18.21
CA LYS A 306 -15.54 -4.84 17.63
C LYS A 306 -16.83 -5.08 16.84
N ALA A 307 -17.96 -4.59 17.32
CA ALA A 307 -19.25 -4.75 16.65
C ALA A 307 -19.30 -4.19 15.21
N LEU A 308 -18.44 -3.23 14.87
CA LEU A 308 -18.36 -2.65 13.52
C LEU A 308 -17.70 -3.60 12.50
N ILE A 309 -17.01 -4.66 12.95
CA ILE A 309 -16.50 -5.72 12.07
C ILE A 309 -17.65 -6.33 11.23
N ARG A 310 -18.87 -6.40 11.79
CA ARG A 310 -20.06 -6.90 11.09
C ARG A 310 -20.43 -6.12 9.83
N SER A 311 -19.95 -4.89 9.68
CA SER A 311 -20.23 -4.05 8.51
C SER A 311 -19.33 -4.33 7.31
N PHE A 312 -18.34 -5.20 7.46
CA PHE A 312 -17.37 -5.49 6.40
C PHE A 312 -17.70 -6.77 5.65
N SER A 313 -17.07 -6.86 4.49
CA SER A 313 -16.88 -8.08 3.73
C SER A 313 -15.44 -8.56 3.85
N PHE A 314 -15.27 -9.87 3.74
CA PHE A 314 -14.02 -10.56 4.02
C PHE A 314 -13.60 -11.43 2.85
N SER A 315 -12.30 -11.50 2.61
CA SER A 315 -11.68 -12.44 1.70
C SER A 315 -10.32 -12.90 2.26
N CYS A 316 -9.89 -14.09 1.86
CA CYS A 316 -8.65 -14.69 2.35
C CYS A 316 -7.42 -13.89 1.91
N SER A 317 -6.54 -13.56 2.86
CA SER A 317 -5.23 -12.97 2.58
C SER A 317 -4.07 -13.74 3.23
N PHE A 318 -4.31 -14.96 3.74
CA PHE A 318 -3.30 -15.83 4.34
C PHE A 318 -3.01 -17.06 3.46
N ASP A 319 -1.92 -17.76 3.79
CA ASP A 319 -1.61 -19.09 3.29
C ASP A 319 -1.58 -20.11 4.45
N PRO A 320 -1.81 -21.41 4.21
CA PRO A 320 -1.63 -22.45 5.21
C PRO A 320 -0.20 -22.46 5.75
N GLY A 321 -0.08 -22.77 7.04
CA GLY A 321 1.20 -22.99 7.71
C GLY A 321 1.74 -24.40 7.47
N GLU A 322 2.81 -24.75 8.20
CA GLU A 322 3.47 -26.05 8.07
C GLU A 322 2.72 -27.16 8.81
N LYS A 323 1.94 -26.80 9.83
CA LYS A 323 1.17 -27.75 10.64
C LYS A 323 -0.32 -27.48 10.54
N GLU A 324 -1.10 -28.49 10.89
CA GLU A 324 -2.56 -28.41 10.97
C GLU A 324 -2.99 -27.28 11.92
N GLY A 325 -3.88 -26.41 11.44
CA GLY A 325 -4.34 -25.23 12.19
C GLY A 325 -3.37 -24.05 12.24
N GLU A 326 -2.19 -24.15 11.61
CA GLU A 326 -1.30 -23.01 11.40
C GLU A 326 -1.71 -22.26 10.11
N PHE A 327 -1.76 -20.93 10.17
CA PHE A 327 -1.99 -20.04 9.03
C PHE A 327 -0.97 -18.92 9.05
N ARG A 328 -0.49 -18.49 7.88
CA ARG A 328 0.51 -17.44 7.72
C ARG A 328 -0.09 -16.24 7.01
N SER A 329 -0.14 -15.11 7.71
CA SER A 329 -0.51 -13.82 7.11
C SER A 329 0.55 -13.36 6.10
N ARG A 330 0.18 -12.39 5.25
CA ARG A 330 1.13 -11.70 4.35
C ARG A 330 2.23 -10.95 5.07
N ASP A 331 1.93 -10.44 6.26
CA ASP A 331 2.89 -9.71 7.09
C ASP A 331 3.82 -10.69 7.86
N GLY A 332 3.72 -12.00 7.60
CA GLY A 332 4.58 -13.04 8.16
C GLY A 332 4.16 -13.57 9.53
N HIS A 333 3.08 -13.03 10.12
CA HIS A 333 2.52 -13.56 11.36
C HIS A 333 2.00 -14.99 11.17
N ILE A 334 2.36 -15.87 12.11
CA ILE A 334 1.82 -17.22 12.22
C ILE A 334 0.68 -17.21 13.22
N ILE A 335 -0.46 -17.72 12.81
CA ILE A 335 -1.69 -17.85 13.60
C ILE A 335 -1.96 -19.32 13.83
N ILE A 336 -2.26 -19.67 15.07
CA ILE A 336 -2.61 -21.04 15.45
C ILE A 336 -4.07 -21.04 15.89
N VAL A 337 -4.94 -21.59 15.05
CA VAL A 337 -6.37 -21.75 15.36
C VAL A 337 -6.57 -23.17 15.88
N ARG A 338 -6.98 -23.27 17.15
CA ARG A 338 -7.16 -24.55 17.85
C ARG A 338 -8.59 -25.05 17.80
N ASP A 339 -9.55 -24.15 17.71
CA ASP A 339 -10.95 -24.53 17.59
C ASP A 339 -11.21 -25.14 16.20
N ALA A 340 -11.96 -26.24 16.18
CA ALA A 340 -12.15 -27.03 14.97
C ALA A 340 -13.06 -26.33 13.96
N GLU A 341 -14.12 -25.65 14.41
CA GLU A 341 -15.06 -24.95 13.54
C GLU A 341 -14.43 -23.68 12.94
N GLN A 342 -13.67 -22.92 13.75
CA GLN A 342 -12.90 -21.78 13.27
C GLN A 342 -11.84 -22.19 12.25
N ARG A 343 -11.16 -23.33 12.48
CA ARG A 343 -10.16 -23.86 11.55
C ARG A 343 -10.78 -24.30 10.23
N GLU A 344 -11.91 -25.01 10.26
CA GLU A 344 -12.65 -25.42 9.06
C GLU A 344 -13.08 -24.18 8.24
N LEU A 345 -13.53 -23.11 8.93
CA LEU A 345 -13.87 -21.86 8.25
C LEU A 345 -12.66 -21.22 7.57
N MET A 346 -11.50 -21.18 8.23
CA MET A 346 -10.26 -20.66 7.64
C MET A 346 -9.82 -21.50 6.43
N GLU A 347 -9.80 -22.82 6.53
CA GLU A 347 -9.46 -23.71 5.41
C GLU A 347 -10.42 -23.48 4.22
N TRP A 348 -11.72 -23.37 4.48
CA TRP A 348 -12.71 -23.07 3.45
C TRP A 348 -12.51 -21.69 2.80
N LEU A 349 -12.18 -20.65 3.58
CA LEU A 349 -11.85 -19.32 3.04
C LEU A 349 -10.63 -19.37 2.12
N PHE A 350 -9.63 -20.20 2.44
CA PHE A 350 -8.45 -20.40 1.60
C PHE A 350 -8.80 -21.13 0.30
N GLU A 351 -9.62 -22.18 0.36
CA GLU A 351 -10.04 -22.95 -0.82
C GLU A 351 -10.91 -22.15 -1.78
N THR A 352 -11.70 -21.21 -1.27
CA THR A 352 -12.63 -20.38 -2.04
C THR A 352 -12.04 -19.05 -2.48
N LYS A 353 -10.78 -18.75 -2.15
CA LYS A 353 -10.16 -17.48 -2.53
C LYS A 353 -10.09 -17.35 -4.07
N PRO A 354 -10.31 -16.15 -4.62
CA PRO A 354 -10.41 -14.86 -3.94
C PRO A 354 -11.85 -14.39 -3.66
N GLN A 355 -12.80 -15.31 -3.43
CA GLN A 355 -14.20 -14.95 -3.12
C GLN A 355 -14.34 -14.06 -1.88
N TRP A 356 -15.36 -13.21 -1.92
CA TRP A 356 -15.74 -12.31 -0.84
C TRP A 356 -17.04 -12.78 -0.18
N TYR A 357 -17.10 -12.58 1.14
CA TYR A 357 -18.24 -12.95 1.97
C TYR A 357 -18.60 -11.83 2.94
N THR A 358 -19.88 -11.59 3.12
CA THR A 358 -20.41 -10.72 4.19
C THR A 358 -20.32 -11.42 5.55
N PHE A 359 -20.44 -10.64 6.63
CA PHE A 359 -20.55 -11.22 7.97
C PHE A 359 -21.70 -12.22 8.09
N ASP A 360 -22.87 -11.91 7.52
CA ASP A 360 -24.06 -12.75 7.59
C ASP A 360 -23.90 -14.08 6.83
N GLU A 361 -23.14 -14.10 5.73
CA GLU A 361 -22.80 -15.34 5.02
C GLU A 361 -21.85 -16.22 5.83
N LEU A 362 -20.83 -15.64 6.45
CA LEU A 362 -19.92 -16.38 7.33
C LEU A 362 -20.62 -16.86 8.61
N ALA A 363 -21.59 -16.10 9.12
CA ALA A 363 -22.38 -16.45 10.29
C ALA A 363 -23.31 -17.66 10.08
N GLN A 364 -23.48 -18.12 8.84
CA GLN A 364 -24.16 -19.39 8.53
C GLN A 364 -23.26 -20.60 8.78
N LYS A 365 -21.94 -20.39 8.86
CA LYS A 365 -20.93 -21.45 9.02
C LYS A 365 -20.35 -21.54 10.42
N LEU A 366 -20.29 -20.41 11.12
CA LEU A 366 -19.76 -20.30 12.46
C LEU A 366 -20.66 -19.39 13.28
N ASN A 367 -20.88 -19.72 14.56
CA ASN A 367 -21.73 -18.90 15.42
C ASN A 367 -21.16 -17.47 15.54
N GLN A 368 -22.04 -16.49 15.79
CA GLN A 368 -21.66 -15.08 15.68
C GLN A 368 -20.61 -14.60 16.70
N GLU A 369 -20.52 -15.25 17.86
CA GLU A 369 -19.55 -14.87 18.89
C GLU A 369 -18.15 -15.34 18.50
N ASP A 370 -18.02 -16.63 18.16
CA ASP A 370 -16.75 -17.21 17.71
C ASP A 370 -16.29 -16.62 16.37
N LEU A 371 -17.23 -16.31 15.48
CA LEU A 371 -16.92 -15.61 14.23
C LEU A 371 -16.35 -14.21 14.50
N LEU A 372 -16.93 -13.47 15.44
CA LEU A 372 -16.42 -12.13 15.76
C LEU A 372 -15.04 -12.19 16.41
N GLU A 373 -14.77 -13.20 17.24
CA GLU A 373 -13.45 -13.45 17.81
C GLU A 373 -12.42 -13.79 16.73
N LEU A 374 -12.75 -14.72 15.83
CA LEU A 374 -11.89 -15.12 14.72
C LEU A 374 -11.60 -13.93 13.79
N LEU A 375 -12.61 -13.16 13.41
CA LEU A 375 -12.42 -11.98 12.56
C LEU A 375 -11.59 -10.90 13.25
N GLN A 376 -11.72 -10.72 14.57
CA GLN A 376 -10.86 -9.80 15.31
C GLN A 376 -9.39 -10.28 15.30
N LEU A 377 -9.15 -11.59 15.47
CA LEU A 377 -7.82 -12.18 15.36
C LEU A 377 -7.24 -11.95 13.95
N CYS A 378 -8.02 -12.19 12.90
CA CYS A 378 -7.60 -11.96 11.52
C CYS A 378 -7.32 -10.48 11.22
N LEU A 379 -8.08 -9.55 11.81
CA LEU A 379 -7.84 -8.10 11.69
C LEU A 379 -6.53 -7.71 12.38
N ASN A 380 -6.25 -8.27 13.57
CA ASN A 380 -5.05 -7.98 14.34
C ASN A 380 -3.75 -8.48 13.68
N THR A 381 -3.87 -9.37 12.70
CA THR A 381 -2.76 -10.09 12.09
C THR A 381 -2.70 -9.94 10.57
N SER A 382 -3.55 -9.09 9.98
CA SER A 382 -3.64 -8.88 8.52
C SER A 382 -3.87 -10.18 7.72
N SER A 383 -4.62 -11.14 8.28
CA SER A 383 -4.85 -12.44 7.65
C SER A 383 -6.09 -12.51 6.78
N LEU A 384 -7.03 -11.58 6.96
CA LEU A 384 -8.12 -11.38 6.02
C LEU A 384 -8.08 -9.96 5.48
N TYR A 385 -8.65 -9.78 4.29
CA TYR A 385 -9.09 -8.47 3.85
C TYR A 385 -10.37 -8.09 4.57
N PHE A 386 -10.50 -6.80 4.88
CA PHE A 386 -11.67 -6.19 5.49
C PHE A 386 -12.05 -4.99 4.64
N HIS A 387 -13.17 -5.08 3.93
CA HIS A 387 -13.61 -4.05 3.00
C HIS A 387 -15.06 -3.66 3.30
N LEU A 388 -15.40 -2.38 3.16
CA LEU A 388 -16.80 -1.94 3.28
C LEU A 388 -17.65 -2.37 2.09
N ARG A 389 -17.00 -2.62 0.95
CA ARG A 389 -17.65 -3.04 -0.28
C ARG A 389 -17.02 -4.32 -0.80
N GLN A 390 -17.86 -5.22 -1.29
CA GLN A 390 -17.38 -6.35 -2.08
C GLN A 390 -16.90 -5.84 -3.45
N PRO A 391 -15.65 -6.10 -3.84
CA PRO A 391 -15.22 -5.90 -5.21
C PRO A 391 -16.10 -6.70 -6.16
N THR A 392 -16.40 -6.15 -7.34
CA THR A 392 -17.10 -6.89 -8.39
C THR A 392 -16.13 -7.89 -9.01
N TRP A 393 -16.41 -9.18 -8.83
CA TRP A 393 -15.56 -10.27 -9.33
C TRP A 393 -16.40 -11.53 -9.56
N HIS A 394 -15.92 -12.41 -10.45
CA HIS A 394 -16.57 -13.67 -10.78
C HIS A 394 -15.72 -14.88 -10.38
N PRO A 395 -16.26 -15.81 -9.57
CA PRO A 395 -15.51 -16.93 -9.01
C PRO A 395 -15.10 -18.05 -9.95
N ALA A 396 -15.62 -18.03 -11.16
CA ALA A 396 -15.39 -19.08 -12.13
C ALA A 396 -14.71 -18.51 -13.37
N VAL A 397 -13.74 -19.26 -13.88
CA VAL A 397 -13.18 -19.01 -15.21
C VAL A 397 -14.28 -19.33 -16.22
N SER A 398 -14.76 -18.31 -16.94
CA SER A 398 -15.71 -18.48 -18.03
C SER A 398 -15.09 -19.20 -19.23
N GLU A 399 -15.91 -19.70 -20.15
CA GLU A 399 -15.42 -20.28 -21.41
C GLU A 399 -14.65 -19.27 -22.29
N LEU A 400 -15.02 -18.00 -22.18
CA LEU A 400 -14.42 -16.85 -22.86
C LEU A 400 -13.84 -15.89 -21.80
N PRO A 401 -12.74 -16.27 -21.12
CA PRO A 401 -12.17 -15.48 -20.03
C PRO A 401 -11.71 -14.11 -20.54
N ARG A 402 -11.96 -13.07 -19.73
CA ARG A 402 -11.52 -11.70 -20.00
C ARG A 402 -10.67 -11.18 -18.84
N ALA A 403 -9.44 -10.80 -19.14
CA ALA A 403 -8.59 -10.07 -18.21
C ALA A 403 -9.04 -8.62 -18.06
N THR A 404 -8.74 -8.00 -16.92
CA THR A 404 -9.09 -6.58 -16.73
C THR A 404 -8.36 -5.70 -17.74
N GLY A 405 -9.02 -4.64 -18.19
CA GLY A 405 -8.39 -3.68 -19.11
C GLY A 405 -7.05 -3.13 -18.58
N VAL A 406 -6.99 -2.86 -17.27
CA VAL A 406 -5.76 -2.40 -16.58
C VAL A 406 -4.66 -3.45 -16.64
N ALA A 407 -4.96 -4.70 -16.30
CA ALA A 407 -3.99 -5.78 -16.30
C ALA A 407 -3.48 -6.07 -17.72
N LEU A 408 -4.36 -6.02 -18.74
CA LEU A 408 -3.96 -6.15 -20.14
C LEU A 408 -3.01 -5.04 -20.58
N LEU A 409 -3.36 -3.78 -20.28
CA LEU A 409 -2.54 -2.62 -20.60
C LEU A 409 -1.13 -2.72 -19.99
N GLN A 410 -1.04 -3.10 -18.71
CA GLN A 410 0.23 -3.25 -18.02
C GLN A 410 1.02 -4.47 -18.51
N ALA A 411 0.33 -5.57 -18.81
CA ALA A 411 0.94 -6.77 -19.38
C ALA A 411 1.57 -6.49 -20.76
N GLU A 412 1.10 -5.53 -21.54
CA GLU A 412 1.79 -5.15 -22.77
C GLU A 412 3.17 -4.55 -22.51
N LEU A 413 3.32 -3.83 -21.39
CA LEU A 413 4.54 -3.12 -21.01
C LEU A 413 5.54 -4.00 -20.26
N GLY A 414 5.07 -4.99 -19.50
CA GLY A 414 5.93 -5.87 -18.73
C GLY A 414 5.17 -6.91 -17.92
N ASN A 415 5.82 -7.41 -16.88
CA ASN A 415 5.34 -8.52 -16.05
C ASN A 415 4.71 -8.04 -14.73
N GLN A 416 4.66 -6.73 -14.51
CA GLN A 416 4.02 -6.15 -13.34
C GLN A 416 2.60 -5.72 -13.69
N VAL A 417 1.60 -6.24 -12.98
CA VAL A 417 0.18 -5.97 -13.22
C VAL A 417 -0.56 -5.65 -11.93
N THR A 418 -1.64 -4.88 -12.03
CA THR A 418 -2.53 -4.54 -10.91
C THR A 418 -3.81 -5.35 -10.97
N ASN A 419 -4.16 -6.03 -9.88
CA ASN A 419 -5.40 -6.80 -9.79
C ASN A 419 -6.60 -5.99 -9.26
N LEU A 420 -7.77 -6.63 -9.23
CA LEU A 420 -9.01 -6.03 -8.70
C LEU A 420 -8.99 -5.74 -7.18
N ARG A 421 -7.96 -6.20 -6.46
CA ARG A 421 -7.72 -5.85 -5.05
C ARG A 421 -6.74 -4.67 -4.90
N HIS A 422 -6.40 -4.01 -6.01
CA HIS A 422 -5.47 -2.89 -6.09
C HIS A 422 -4.03 -3.26 -5.74
N GLU A 423 -3.64 -4.52 -5.93
CA GLU A 423 -2.32 -5.04 -5.60
C GLU A 423 -1.44 -5.08 -6.85
N ALA A 424 -0.23 -4.56 -6.75
CA ALA A 424 0.81 -4.79 -7.73
C ALA A 424 1.37 -6.21 -7.58
N LEU A 425 1.38 -6.97 -8.68
CA LEU A 425 1.79 -8.36 -8.74
C LEU A 425 2.80 -8.55 -9.86
N GLU A 426 3.82 -9.38 -9.61
CA GLU A 426 4.69 -9.90 -10.65
C GLU A 426 4.10 -11.21 -11.19
N ILE A 427 3.93 -11.29 -12.50
CA ILE A 427 3.49 -12.50 -13.21
C ILE A 427 4.63 -13.09 -14.04
N SER A 428 4.62 -14.41 -14.29
CA SER A 428 5.62 -15.03 -15.15
C SER A 428 5.40 -14.68 -16.62
N ASP A 429 6.42 -14.91 -17.46
CA ASP A 429 6.29 -14.73 -18.92
C ASP A 429 5.17 -15.58 -19.52
N ASP A 430 4.98 -16.80 -19.02
CA ASP A 430 3.89 -17.70 -19.41
C ASP A 430 2.52 -17.13 -19.02
N GLU A 431 2.40 -16.59 -17.81
CA GLU A 431 1.18 -15.93 -17.34
C GLU A 431 0.85 -14.69 -18.15
N ARG A 432 1.86 -13.87 -18.44
CA ARG A 432 1.73 -12.68 -19.27
C ARG A 432 1.28 -13.05 -20.69
N THR A 433 1.90 -14.07 -21.27
CA THR A 433 1.55 -14.59 -22.61
C THR A 433 0.09 -15.04 -22.65
N LEU A 434 -0.36 -15.80 -21.64
CA LEU A 434 -1.76 -16.21 -21.55
C LEU A 434 -2.68 -15.01 -21.30
N LEU A 435 -2.35 -14.14 -20.36
CA LEU A 435 -3.16 -12.98 -19.95
C LEU A 435 -3.50 -12.08 -21.14
N LEU A 436 -2.51 -11.79 -22.01
CA LEU A 436 -2.68 -11.00 -23.23
C LEU A 436 -3.63 -11.63 -24.26
N LYS A 437 -3.95 -12.93 -24.11
CA LYS A 437 -4.91 -13.67 -24.96
C LYS A 437 -6.30 -13.77 -24.33
N LEU A 438 -6.47 -13.39 -23.06
CA LEU A 438 -7.76 -13.42 -22.35
C LEU A 438 -8.55 -12.13 -22.65
N ASP A 439 -8.97 -11.95 -23.88
CA ASP A 439 -9.71 -10.75 -24.34
C ASP A 439 -11.25 -10.93 -24.28
N GLY A 440 -11.71 -12.11 -23.89
CA GLY A 440 -13.12 -12.51 -23.93
C GLY A 440 -13.63 -12.92 -25.32
N ASN A 441 -12.75 -13.05 -26.32
CA ASN A 441 -13.09 -13.54 -27.66
C ASN A 441 -12.54 -14.95 -27.92
N SER A 442 -11.41 -15.30 -27.32
CA SER A 442 -10.76 -16.60 -27.46
C SER A 442 -11.31 -17.63 -26.46
N LYS A 443 -11.66 -18.84 -26.93
CA LYS A 443 -12.10 -19.91 -26.02
C LYS A 443 -10.92 -20.53 -25.30
N LEU A 444 -11.09 -20.84 -24.02
CA LEU A 444 -10.03 -21.47 -23.21
C LEU A 444 -9.52 -22.80 -23.80
N ALA A 445 -10.41 -23.59 -24.40
CA ALA A 445 -10.05 -24.84 -25.07
C ALA A 445 -9.13 -24.62 -26.28
N GLU A 446 -9.39 -23.58 -27.07
CA GLU A 446 -8.58 -23.23 -28.24
C GLU A 446 -7.19 -22.73 -27.81
N LEU A 447 -7.13 -21.91 -26.76
CA LEU A 447 -5.86 -21.46 -26.18
C LEU A 447 -5.01 -22.61 -25.63
N THR A 448 -5.66 -23.66 -25.10
CA THR A 448 -4.97 -24.87 -24.59
C THR A 448 -4.33 -25.68 -25.73
N GLU A 449 -4.89 -25.62 -26.94
CA GLU A 449 -4.33 -26.27 -28.12
C GLU A 449 -3.28 -25.39 -28.83
N GLU A 450 -3.46 -24.06 -28.82
CA GLU A 450 -2.57 -23.09 -29.48
C GLU A 450 -1.25 -22.87 -28.72
N LEU A 451 -1.32 -22.80 -27.40
CA LEU A 451 -0.18 -22.43 -26.55
C LEU A 451 0.52 -23.69 -26.04
N ASP A 452 1.85 -23.72 -26.14
CA ASP A 452 2.70 -24.74 -25.50
C ASP A 452 2.85 -24.45 -23.99
N LEU A 453 1.72 -24.33 -23.29
CA LEU A 453 1.60 -23.92 -21.89
C LEU A 453 0.57 -24.78 -21.15
N ASP A 454 0.72 -24.90 -19.83
CA ASP A 454 -0.33 -25.48 -18.97
C ASP A 454 -1.45 -24.45 -18.72
N VAL A 455 -2.25 -24.18 -19.75
CA VAL A 455 -3.30 -23.15 -19.75
C VAL A 455 -4.29 -23.34 -18.60
N ASN A 456 -4.66 -24.58 -18.27
CA ASN A 456 -5.58 -24.88 -17.17
C ASN A 456 -5.02 -24.50 -15.80
N ARG A 457 -3.72 -24.74 -15.56
CA ARG A 457 -3.06 -24.31 -14.33
C ARG A 457 -2.90 -22.80 -14.29
N LEU A 458 -2.45 -22.20 -15.39
CA LEU A 458 -2.17 -20.76 -15.47
C LEU A 458 -3.46 -19.93 -15.31
N VAL A 459 -4.56 -20.29 -15.99
CA VAL A 459 -5.81 -19.54 -15.87
C VAL A 459 -6.41 -19.61 -14.47
N LYS A 460 -6.24 -20.75 -13.76
CA LYS A 460 -6.62 -20.88 -12.35
C LYS A 460 -5.81 -19.93 -11.49
N ARG A 461 -4.49 -19.82 -11.72
CA ARG A 461 -3.64 -18.85 -11.01
C ARG A 461 -4.03 -17.41 -11.35
N ILE A 462 -4.26 -17.06 -12.62
CA ILE A 462 -4.71 -15.72 -13.03
C ILE A 462 -6.06 -15.36 -12.36
N CYS A 463 -7.00 -16.29 -12.31
CA CYS A 463 -8.27 -16.11 -11.59
C CYS A 463 -8.04 -15.89 -10.09
N HIS A 464 -7.14 -16.66 -9.47
CA HIS A 464 -6.75 -16.51 -8.08
C HIS A 464 -6.13 -15.14 -7.76
N LEU A 465 -5.33 -14.64 -8.69
CA LEU A 465 -4.73 -13.32 -8.63
C LEU A 465 -5.78 -12.20 -8.82
N ALA A 466 -7.04 -12.52 -9.11
CA ALA A 466 -8.13 -11.57 -9.37
C ALA A 466 -7.83 -10.61 -10.54
N LEU A 467 -7.30 -11.16 -11.63
CA LEU A 467 -6.97 -10.43 -12.86
C LEU A 467 -8.04 -10.56 -13.96
N LEU A 468 -9.14 -11.29 -13.69
CA LEU A 468 -10.24 -11.48 -14.63
C LEU A 468 -11.43 -10.58 -14.27
N GLU A 469 -12.02 -9.97 -15.29
CA GLU A 469 -13.40 -9.46 -15.27
C GLU A 469 -14.35 -10.67 -15.36
N GLY A 470 -15.65 -10.47 -15.11
CA GLY A 470 -16.61 -11.53 -15.42
C GLY A 470 -17.95 -11.08 -15.90
#